data_AF-A0A5N7MTX9-F1
#
_entry.id   AF-A0A5N7MTX9-F1
#
_cell.length_a   1.000
_cell.length_b   1.000
_cell.length_c   1.000
_cell.angle_alpha   90.00
_cell.angle_beta   90.00
_cell.angle_gamma   90.00
#
_symmetry.space_group_name_H-M   'P 1'
#
loop_
_entity.id
_entity.type
_entity.pdbx_description
1 polymer ?
#
loop_
_entity_poly.entity_id
_entity_poly.type
_entity_poly.pdbx_seq_one_letter_code
_entity_poly.pdbx_strand_id
1 'polypeptide(L)' 'MPAMRARSINQTAPSHSEVVSIARWVGAVISHPDTTVEQLDAIYDYVSKAPLTEIADTAQSFGY' A
#
# COMPACT_ATOMS: atom_id res chain seq x y z
N MET A 1 37.16 3.74 7.30
CA MET A 1 36.08 4.58 6.74
C MET A 1 35.34 3.77 5.68
N PRO A 2 33.99 3.76 5.60
CA PRO A 2 32.98 3.50 6.62
C PRO A 2 32.39 2.08 6.48
N ALA A 3 31.87 1.53 7.58
CA ALA A 3 31.08 0.30 7.56
C ALA A 3 29.85 0.48 6.68
N MET A 4 29.77 -0.29 5.60
CA MET A 4 28.60 -0.38 4.73
C MET A 4 27.49 -1.03 5.57
N ARG A 5 26.72 -0.20 6.29
CA ARG A 5 25.50 -0.64 6.96
C ARG A 5 24.56 -1.09 5.85
N ALA A 6 24.51 -2.40 5.63
CA ALA A 6 23.40 -3.03 4.96
C ALA A 6 22.15 -2.48 5.65
N ARG A 7 21.37 -1.64 4.94
CA ARG A 7 20.00 -1.38 5.33
C ARG A 7 19.33 -2.75 5.27
N SER A 8 19.25 -3.40 6.43
CA SER A 8 18.29 -4.46 6.63
C SER A 8 16.96 -3.80 6.37
N ILE A 9 16.43 -4.00 5.16
CA ILE A 9 15.02 -3.79 4.85
C ILE A 9 14.29 -4.84 5.69
N ASN A 10 14.15 -4.55 6.99
CA ASN A 10 13.20 -5.21 7.87
C ASN A 10 11.82 -4.79 7.34
N GLN A 11 11.41 -5.40 6.22
CA GLN A 11 10.01 -5.47 5.85
C GLN A 11 9.41 -6.44 6.86
N THR A 12 9.08 -5.92 8.03
CA THR A 12 8.20 -6.62 8.96
C THR A 12 6.97 -6.99 8.13
N ALA A 13 6.66 -8.29 8.04
CA ALA A 13 5.50 -8.74 7.30
C ALA A 13 4.27 -7.96 7.81
N PRO A 14 3.43 -7.40 6.92
CA PRO A 14 2.27 -6.65 7.36
C PRO A 14 1.38 -7.55 8.21
N SER A 15 0.88 -6.98 9.30
CA SER A 15 -0.11 -7.63 10.15
C SER A 15 -1.37 -7.96 9.36
N HIS A 16 -2.11 -8.95 9.83
CA HIS A 16 -3.37 -9.33 9.19
C HIS A 16 -4.33 -8.13 9.06
N SER A 17 -4.38 -7.26 10.07
CA SER A 17 -5.18 -6.02 10.03
C SER A 17 -4.74 -5.08 8.91
N GLU A 18 -3.45 -4.86 8.71
CA GLU A 18 -2.94 -3.99 7.64
C GLU A 18 -3.30 -4.54 6.26
N VAL A 19 -3.17 -5.85 6.05
CA VAL A 19 -3.58 -6.49 4.79
C VAL A 19 -5.08 -6.34 4.53
N VAL A 20 -5.91 -6.47 5.57
CA VAL A 20 -7.37 -6.27 5.47
C VAL A 20 -7.70 -4.82 5.11
N SER A 21 -7.05 -3.84 5.76
CA SER A 21 -7.20 -2.41 5.45
C SER A 21 -6.86 -2.10 4.00
N ILE A 22 -5.70 -2.59 3.52
CA ILE A 22 -5.27 -2.42 2.13
C ILE A 22 -6.31 -3.01 1.17
N ALA A 23 -6.75 -4.25 1.41
CA ALA A 23 -7.71 -4.93 0.54
C ALA A 23 -9.06 -4.19 0.50
N ARG A 24 -9.52 -3.64 1.62
CA ARG A 24 -10.75 -2.83 1.69
C ARG A 24 -10.60 -1.52 0.95
N TRP A 25 -9.50 -0.82 1.15
CA TRP A 25 -9.23 0.45 0.46
C TRP A 25 -9.16 0.24 -1.05
N VAL A 26 -8.34 -0.70 -1.53
CA VAL A 26 -8.27 -1.03 -2.96
C VAL A 26 -9.63 -1.46 -3.49
N GLY A 27 -10.33 -2.34 -2.77
CA GLY A 27 -11.69 -2.79 -3.09
C GLY A 27 -12.68 -1.63 -3.23
N ALA A 28 -12.62 -0.64 -2.34
CA ALA A 28 -13.48 0.54 -2.38
C ALA A 28 -13.19 1.40 -3.60
N VAL A 29 -11.91 1.60 -3.95
CA VAL A 29 -11.58 2.40 -5.14
C VAL A 29 -11.98 1.69 -6.43
N ILE A 30 -11.68 0.40 -6.58
CA ILE A 30 -12.05 -0.33 -7.82
C ILE A 30 -13.57 -0.44 -8.01
N SER A 31 -14.34 -0.37 -6.93
CA SER A 31 -15.80 -0.49 -6.96
C SER A 31 -16.51 0.86 -7.08
N HIS A 32 -15.78 1.97 -7.04
CA HIS A 32 -16.37 3.30 -7.10
C HIS A 32 -16.81 3.61 -8.54
N PRO A 33 -18.08 4.02 -8.76
CA PRO A 33 -18.64 4.17 -10.10
C PRO A 33 -17.95 5.24 -10.96
N ASP A 34 -17.32 6.22 -10.31
CA ASP A 34 -16.59 7.31 -10.99
C ASP A 34 -15.09 7.03 -11.18
N THR A 35 -14.61 5.83 -10.82
CA THR A 35 -13.18 5.53 -10.94
C THR A 35 -12.78 5.35 -12.39
N THR A 36 -11.81 6.15 -12.83
CA THR A 36 -11.31 6.10 -14.21
C THR A 36 -10.22 5.05 -14.37
N VAL A 37 -9.94 4.66 -15.62
CA VAL A 37 -8.87 3.71 -15.94
C VAL A 37 -7.50 4.25 -15.50
N GLU A 38 -7.27 5.55 -15.63
CA GLU A 38 -6.02 6.20 -15.20
C GLU A 38 -5.85 6.16 -13.68
N GLN A 39 -6.96 6.27 -12.92
CA GLN A 39 -6.92 6.14 -11.46
C GLN A 39 -6.65 4.69 -11.02
N LEU A 40 -7.22 3.71 -11.74
CA LEU A 40 -6.90 2.29 -11.50
C LEU A 40 -5.44 1.99 -11.79
N ASP A 41 -4.89 2.52 -12.87
CA ASP A 41 -3.49 2.35 -13.24
C ASP A 41 -2.56 3.01 -12.22
N ALA A 42 -2.90 4.21 -11.74
CA ALA A 42 -2.16 4.89 -10.68
C ALA A 42 -2.15 4.10 -9.36
N ILE A 43 -3.28 3.48 -8.98
CA ILE A 43 -3.36 2.64 -7.77
C ILE A 43 -2.59 1.35 -7.96
N TYR A 44 -2.69 0.73 -9.13
CA TYR A 44 -1.92 -0.46 -9.47
C TYR A 44 -0.40 -0.17 -9.40
N ASP A 45 0.05 0.95 -9.97
CA ASP A 45 1.45 1.37 -9.94
C ASP A 45 1.92 1.65 -8.51
N TYR A 46 1.11 2.36 -7.72
CA TYR A 46 1.40 2.65 -6.32
C TYR A 46 1.50 1.37 -5.47
N VAL A 47 0.51 0.49 -5.53
CA VAL A 47 0.47 -0.76 -4.75
C VAL A 47 1.60 -1.73 -5.16
N SER A 48 2.05 -1.66 -6.43
CA SER A 48 3.13 -2.51 -6.93
C SER A 48 4.53 -2.03 -6.55
N LYS A 49 4.70 -0.74 -6.25
CA LYS A 49 6.00 -0.12 -5.96
C LYS A 49 6.20 0.27 -4.51
N ALA A 50 5.13 0.62 -3.80
CA ALA A 50 5.19 1.06 -2.42
C ALA A 50 5.36 -0.14 -1.46
N PRO A 51 6.09 0.04 -0.34
CA PRO A 51 6.13 -0.96 0.71
C PRO A 51 4.74 -1.13 1.33
N LEU A 52 4.37 -2.38 1.66
CA LEU A 52 3.05 -2.72 2.20
C LEU A 52 2.65 -1.90 3.44
N THR A 53 3.61 -1.50 4.27
CA THR A 53 3.36 -0.63 5.43
C THR A 53 2.86 0.76 5.04
N GLU A 54 3.41 1.35 3.97
CA GLU A 54 2.98 2.67 3.49
C GLU A 54 1.59 2.61 2.83
N ILE A 55 1.31 1.50 2.14
CA ILE A 55 -0.02 1.24 1.58
C ILE A 55 -1.05 1.06 2.71
N ALA A 56 -0.67 0.39 3.80
CA ALA A 56 -1.52 0.23 4.98
C ALA A 56 -1.80 1.56 5.68
N ASP A 57 -0.78 2.40 5.87
CA ASP A 57 -0.95 3.75 6.42
C ASP A 57 -1.89 4.60 5.55
N THR A 58 -1.75 4.47 4.22
CA THR A 58 -2.65 5.14 3.27
C THR A 58 -4.09 4.66 3.46
N ALA A 59 -4.32 3.35 3.50
CA ALA A 59 -5.65 2.77 3.70
C ALA A 59 -6.27 3.22 5.04
N GLN A 60 -5.49 3.21 6.12
CA GLN A 60 -5.91 3.66 7.44
C GLN A 60 -6.23 5.16 7.48
N SER A 61 -5.46 5.99 6.77
CA SER A 61 -5.74 7.43 6.64
C SER A 61 -7.09 7.72 5.96
N PHE A 62 -7.57 6.80 5.12
CA PHE A 62 -8.91 6.86 4.52
C PHE A 62 -9.99 6.14 5.36
N GLY A 63 -9.63 5.58 6.51
CA GLY A 63 -10.55 4.94 7.45
C GLY A 63 -10.82 3.45 7.21
N TYR A 64 -9.93 2.73 6.52
CA TYR A 64 -10.08 1.31 6.18
C TYR A 64 -9.31 0.35 7.07
#